data_AF-A0AAW1VAK6-F1
#
_entry.id   AF-A0AAW1VAK6-F1
#
_cell.length_a   1.000
_cell.length_b   1.000
_cell.length_c   1.000
_cell.angle_alpha   90.00
_cell.angle_beta   90.00
_cell.angle_gamma   90.00
#
_symmetry.space_group_name_H-M   'P 1'
#
loop_
_entity.id
_entity.type
_entity.pdbx_description
1 polymer ?
#
loop_
_entity_poly.entity_id
_entity_poly.type
_entity_poly.pdbx_seq_one_letter_code
_entity_poly.pdbx_strand_id
1 'polypeptide(L)'
;MTFLQNLCLLTSQYNYGNSRYIFFKYTFCSYSTDRFFHKNVLIVKKMCSKLKGSLLSDIIGPSGHEDDCFVQIIDMEEYSVRFMPRENGIHKIHAKFNGVHIPGSPFSVKVGKDTADPAAVHAVGSGLQDVKTGVKTDFIIDTCNAGVGTLAVNIDGPSKVSMDCTEVEEGYKVRYTPLTPGDYYISIKYNNHHIVGSPFKIHSKGEYIKHRDLADIGGQESSSVLVETTLKTIKSGAAKGPVLPKFKSDASKVVSKGMGLKKAYLGKQNQFTVSAQDAGTNILFVGLHGPKGPCEEVYIKHQGRNQYNVNYLVRERGDYLIIVKWGDDHIPGSPFKVDV
;
A
#
# COMPACT_ATOMS: atom_id res chain seq x y z
N MET A 1 7.76 14.98 19.64
CA MET A 1 6.77 15.06 18.53
C MET A 1 6.25 13.66 18.29
N THR A 2 5.01 13.40 18.71
CA THR A 2 4.37 12.07 18.66
C THR A 2 3.87 11.83 17.24
N PHE A 3 4.47 10.87 16.52
CA PHE A 3 3.93 10.41 15.25
C PHE A 3 2.72 9.50 15.52
N LEU A 4 1.52 10.03 15.32
CA LEU A 4 0.30 9.23 15.14
C LEU A 4 0.27 8.77 13.68
N GLN A 5 0.77 7.57 13.39
CA GLN A 5 0.46 6.91 12.12
C GLN A 5 -0.92 6.28 12.21
N ASN A 6 -1.92 6.99 11.69
CA ASN A 6 -3.24 6.44 11.40
C ASN A 6 -3.14 5.54 10.16
N LEU A 7 -3.36 4.23 10.29
CA LEU A 7 -3.81 3.43 9.13
C LEU A 7 -4.55 2.14 9.49
N CYS A 8 -5.56 1.86 8.67
CA CYS A 8 -6.42 0.67 8.56
C CYS A 8 -7.67 0.60 9.46
N LEU A 9 -8.73 1.27 9.02
CA LEU A 9 -10.12 0.91 9.32
C LEU A 9 -10.46 -0.41 8.61
N LEU A 10 -10.39 -1.54 9.33
CA LEU A 10 -10.97 -2.81 8.86
C LEU A 10 -12.28 -3.04 9.58
N THR A 11 -13.41 -2.91 8.88
CA THR A 11 -14.71 -3.42 9.33
C THR A 11 -14.89 -4.83 8.78
N SER A 12 -15.08 -5.81 9.67
CA SER A 12 -15.38 -7.19 9.27
C SER A 12 -16.68 -7.67 9.93
N GLN A 13 -17.51 -8.39 9.15
CA GLN A 13 -18.78 -8.98 9.57
C GLN A 13 -18.57 -10.44 9.98
N TYR A 14 -19.11 -10.86 11.12
CA TYR A 14 -19.16 -12.27 11.50
C TYR A 14 -20.52 -12.65 12.08
N ASN A 15 -21.00 -13.85 11.72
CA ASN A 15 -22.19 -14.48 12.31
C ASN A 15 -21.77 -15.27 13.55
N TYR A 16 -22.39 -14.98 14.70
CA TYR A 16 -22.23 -15.76 15.92
C TYR A 16 -23.55 -16.50 16.22
N GLY A 17 -23.67 -17.74 15.72
CA GLY A 17 -24.90 -18.53 15.88
C GLY A 17 -26.16 -17.90 15.27
N ASN A 18 -27.33 -18.44 15.60
CA ASN A 18 -28.62 -18.14 14.97
C ASN A 18 -29.22 -16.74 15.25
N SER A 19 -28.46 -15.77 15.77
CA SER A 19 -28.94 -14.38 15.90
C SER A 19 -27.83 -13.34 16.12
N ARG A 20 -27.68 -12.47 15.11
CA ARG A 20 -27.03 -11.14 15.06
C ARG A 20 -25.55 -11.07 14.67
N TYR A 21 -25.28 -10.17 13.72
CA TYR A 21 -23.96 -9.78 13.23
C TYR A 21 -23.20 -8.96 14.28
N ILE A 22 -21.93 -9.31 14.54
CA ILE A 22 -21.02 -8.52 15.38
C ILE A 22 -19.99 -7.86 14.46
N PHE A 23 -19.79 -6.57 14.64
CA PHE A 23 -18.79 -5.79 13.91
C PHE A 23 -17.62 -5.48 14.84
N PHE A 24 -16.41 -5.68 14.34
CA PHE A 24 -15.20 -5.20 15.00
C PHE A 24 -14.46 -4.25 14.06
N LYS A 25 -13.91 -3.18 14.62
CA LYS A 25 -12.99 -2.24 13.98
C LYS A 25 -11.65 -2.35 14.68
N TYR A 26 -10.58 -2.41 13.90
CA TYR A 26 -9.23 -2.54 14.42
C TYR A 26 -8.42 -1.28 14.17
N THR A 27 -7.50 -0.94 15.05
CA THR A 27 -6.52 0.13 14.81
C THR A 27 -5.20 -0.26 15.45
N PHE A 28 -4.16 -0.39 14.64
CA PHE A 28 -2.81 -0.59 15.15
C PHE A 28 -2.15 0.77 15.34
N CYS A 29 -1.57 0.99 16.51
CA CYS A 29 -0.73 2.14 16.78
C CYS A 29 0.59 1.65 17.37
N SER A 30 1.70 2.11 16.81
CA SER A 30 3.01 1.98 17.44
C SER A 30 3.46 3.38 17.86
N TYR A 31 3.86 3.51 19.13
CA TYR A 31 4.40 4.77 19.66
C TYR A 31 5.81 4.54 20.18
N SER A 32 6.76 5.31 19.66
CA SER A 32 8.09 5.47 20.26
C SER A 32 7.98 6.55 21.33
N THR A 33 8.14 6.16 22.60
CA THR A 33 8.34 7.11 23.71
C THR A 33 9.76 6.95 24.22
N ASP A 34 10.41 8.09 24.47
CA ASP A 34 11.82 8.22 24.82
C ASP A 34 12.36 7.06 25.67
N ARG A 35 13.44 6.50 25.13
CA ARG A 35 14.45 5.62 25.72
C ARG A 35 14.17 4.15 26.03
N PHE A 36 12.96 3.63 26.26
CA PHE A 36 12.86 2.18 26.56
C PHE A 36 11.57 1.45 26.14
N PHE A 37 10.61 2.08 25.45
CA PHE A 37 9.32 1.42 25.20
C PHE A 37 8.70 1.76 23.84
N HIS A 38 8.71 0.77 22.94
CA HIS A 38 7.80 0.69 21.80
C HIS A 38 6.47 0.15 22.28
N LYS A 39 5.45 1.01 22.37
CA LYS A 39 4.09 0.55 22.69
C LYS A 39 3.41 0.14 21.39
N ASN A 40 3.44 -1.15 21.06
CA ASN A 40 2.61 -1.72 20.02
C ASN A 40 1.22 -1.98 20.60
N VAL A 41 0.21 -1.32 20.02
CA VAL A 41 -1.17 -1.32 20.49
C VAL A 41 -2.09 -1.76 19.36
N LEU A 42 -2.85 -2.82 19.55
CA LEU A 42 -4.02 -3.18 18.75
C LEU A 42 -5.27 -2.74 19.48
N ILE A 43 -5.96 -1.74 18.95
CA ILE A 43 -7.28 -1.32 19.42
C ILE A 43 -8.34 -2.15 18.69
N VAL A 44 -9.22 -2.80 19.44
CA VAL A 44 -10.35 -3.60 18.96
C VAL A 44 -11.64 -2.95 19.44
N LYS A 45 -12.37 -2.29 18.54
CA LYS A 45 -13.68 -1.71 18.82
C LYS A 45 -14.79 -2.64 18.34
N LYS A 46 -15.54 -3.21 19.28
CA LYS A 46 -16.83 -3.86 19.05
C LYS A 46 -17.85 -2.77 18.66
N MET A 47 -18.74 -3.04 17.70
CA MET A 47 -19.82 -2.10 17.33
C MET A 47 -21.22 -2.69 17.59
N CYS A 48 -21.30 -3.73 18.43
CA CYS A 48 -22.57 -4.34 18.82
C CYS A 48 -22.73 -4.28 20.34
N SER A 49 -23.45 -3.26 20.81
CA SER A 49 -23.72 -2.97 22.23
C SER A 49 -24.44 -4.09 23.00
N LYS A 50 -25.09 -5.02 22.30
CA LYS A 50 -26.03 -5.98 22.90
C LYS A 50 -25.40 -7.31 23.36
N LEU A 51 -24.15 -7.61 23.02
CA LEU A 51 -23.47 -8.82 23.50
C LEU A 51 -22.58 -8.50 24.70
N LYS A 52 -22.64 -9.33 25.75
CA LYS A 52 -21.69 -9.30 26.87
C LYS A 52 -20.56 -10.31 26.62
N GLY A 53 -19.33 -10.00 27.02
CA GLY A 53 -18.19 -10.89 26.87
C GLY A 53 -16.84 -10.20 27.05
N SER A 54 -15.76 -10.98 27.04
CA SER A 54 -14.37 -10.50 27.20
C SER A 54 -13.52 -10.86 25.98
N LEU A 55 -12.56 -9.98 25.69
CA LEU A 55 -11.51 -10.21 24.71
C LEU A 55 -10.29 -10.79 25.42
N LEU A 56 -9.74 -11.87 24.88
CA LEU A 56 -8.45 -12.43 25.25
C LEU A 56 -7.52 -12.32 24.04
N SER A 57 -6.21 -12.24 24.28
CA SER A 57 -5.21 -12.22 23.22
C SER A 57 -3.99 -13.01 23.65
N ASP A 58 -3.46 -13.80 22.72
CA ASP A 58 -2.15 -14.48 22.84
C ASP A 58 -1.26 -13.94 21.70
N ILE A 59 0.05 -13.77 21.91
CA ILE A 59 0.94 -13.19 20.87
C ILE A 59 2.13 -14.11 20.67
N ILE A 60 2.30 -14.58 19.44
CA ILE A 60 3.35 -15.52 19.08
C ILE A 60 4.38 -14.81 18.20
N GLY A 61 5.60 -14.68 18.70
CA GLY A 61 6.73 -14.11 17.99
C GLY A 61 7.26 -15.02 16.86
N PRO A 62 8.25 -14.54 16.09
CA PRO A 62 8.80 -15.24 14.92
C PRO A 62 9.42 -16.60 15.25
N SER A 63 10.08 -16.72 16.40
CA SER A 63 10.64 -17.99 16.90
C SER A 63 9.59 -18.98 17.42
N GLY A 64 8.32 -18.57 17.51
CA GLY A 64 7.25 -19.33 18.16
C GLY A 64 7.12 -19.08 19.66
N HIS A 65 7.97 -18.23 20.26
CA HIS A 65 7.83 -17.82 21.65
C HIS A 65 6.62 -16.91 21.85
N GLU A 66 6.00 -17.01 23.02
CA GLU A 66 4.86 -16.16 23.40
C GLU A 66 5.37 -14.84 23.99
N ASP A 67 4.89 -13.72 23.45
CA ASP A 67 5.16 -12.38 23.97
C ASP A 67 4.11 -11.98 25.00
N ASP A 68 4.56 -11.21 26.00
CA ASP A 68 3.67 -10.66 27.01
C ASP A 68 2.70 -9.67 26.37
N CYS A 69 1.40 -9.88 26.61
CA CYS A 69 0.36 -8.97 26.17
C CYS A 69 -0.56 -8.53 27.31
N PHE A 70 -1.13 -7.34 27.17
CA PHE A 70 -2.02 -6.73 28.14
C PHE A 70 -3.30 -6.26 27.44
N VAL A 71 -4.42 -6.88 27.79
CA VAL A 71 -5.74 -6.52 27.28
C VAL A 71 -6.44 -5.59 28.27
N GLN A 72 -6.86 -4.41 27.81
CA GLN A 72 -7.55 -3.39 28.60
C GLN A 72 -8.84 -2.94 27.91
N ILE A 73 -9.89 -2.68 28.68
CA ILE A 73 -11.09 -2.02 28.17
C ILE A 73 -10.86 -0.51 28.20
N ILE A 74 -10.93 0.16 27.05
CA ILE A 74 -10.79 1.62 26.92
C ILE A 74 -12.15 2.31 27.03
N ASP A 75 -13.18 1.71 26.45
CA ASP A 75 -14.57 2.20 26.46
C ASP A 75 -15.53 0.99 26.46
N MET A 76 -16.83 1.21 26.69
CA MET A 76 -17.85 0.14 26.81
C MET A 76 -17.83 -0.88 25.65
N GLU A 77 -17.32 -0.48 24.48
CA GLU A 77 -17.20 -1.33 23.30
C GLU A 77 -15.79 -1.31 22.68
N GLU A 78 -14.76 -0.87 23.40
CA GLU A 78 -13.41 -0.71 22.85
C GLU A 78 -12.36 -1.34 23.77
N TYR A 79 -11.55 -2.23 23.20
CA TYR A 79 -10.46 -2.95 23.87
C TYR A 79 -9.12 -2.49 23.30
N SER A 80 -8.09 -2.48 24.13
CA SER A 80 -6.69 -2.27 23.77
C SER A 80 -5.93 -3.54 24.09
N VAL A 81 -5.28 -4.14 23.11
CA VAL A 81 -4.27 -5.17 23.29
C VAL A 81 -2.91 -4.51 23.12
N ARG A 82 -2.11 -4.46 24.18
CA ARG A 82 -0.75 -3.91 24.16
C ARG A 82 0.24 -5.05 24.30
N PHE A 83 1.35 -4.98 23.59
CA PHE A 83 2.39 -6.01 23.72
C PHE A 83 3.80 -5.48 23.57
N MET A 84 4.73 -6.21 24.16
CA MET A 84 6.15 -5.91 24.14
C MET A 84 6.89 -7.00 23.38
N PRO A 85 7.13 -6.82 22.06
CA PRO A 85 7.81 -7.81 21.27
C PRO A 85 9.26 -7.98 21.75
N ARG A 86 9.68 -9.22 21.98
CA ARG A 86 11.06 -9.56 22.35
C ARG A 86 11.99 -9.74 21.15
N GLU A 87 11.41 -9.99 19.98
CA GLU A 87 12.13 -10.30 18.74
C GLU A 87 11.67 -9.40 17.59
N ASN A 88 12.58 -9.12 16.64
CA ASN A 88 12.22 -8.49 15.37
C ASN A 88 11.66 -9.55 14.41
N GLY A 89 10.69 -9.16 13.59
CA GLY A 89 10.07 -10.04 12.60
C GLY A 89 8.55 -10.02 12.68
N ILE A 90 7.92 -11.07 12.17
CA ILE A 90 6.46 -11.17 12.09
C ILE A 90 5.90 -11.82 13.36
N HIS A 91 5.08 -11.05 14.07
CA HIS A 91 4.37 -11.44 15.29
C HIS A 91 2.92 -11.74 14.98
N LYS A 92 2.37 -12.83 15.50
CA LYS A 92 0.98 -13.26 15.27
C LYS A 92 0.13 -13.01 16.51
N ILE A 93 -0.87 -12.14 16.39
CA ILE A 93 -1.78 -11.75 17.49
C ILE A 93 -3.08 -12.55 17.40
N HIS A 94 -3.24 -13.49 18.31
CA HIS A 94 -4.39 -14.36 18.46
C HIS A 94 -5.45 -13.72 19.35
N ALA A 95 -6.23 -12.78 18.81
CA ALA A 95 -7.35 -12.19 19.52
C ALA A 95 -8.62 -13.07 19.45
N LYS A 96 -9.18 -13.41 20.62
CA LYS A 96 -10.36 -14.25 20.78
C LYS A 96 -11.41 -13.54 21.64
N PHE A 97 -12.66 -13.49 21.18
CA PHE A 97 -13.80 -12.99 21.96
C PHE A 97 -14.62 -14.18 22.45
N ASN A 98 -14.81 -14.32 23.76
CA ASN A 98 -15.46 -15.49 24.38
C ASN A 98 -14.87 -16.84 23.90
N GLY A 99 -13.55 -16.91 23.72
CA GLY A 99 -12.85 -18.13 23.30
C GLY A 99 -12.83 -18.40 21.79
N VAL A 100 -13.51 -17.59 20.97
CA VAL A 100 -13.55 -17.73 19.51
C VAL A 100 -12.72 -16.63 18.85
N HIS A 101 -11.89 -16.99 17.86
CA HIS A 101 -11.12 -16.01 17.09
C HIS A 101 -12.01 -14.94 16.48
N ILE A 102 -11.65 -13.67 16.70
CA ILE A 102 -12.32 -12.57 16.02
C ILE A 102 -11.90 -12.53 14.55
N PRO A 103 -12.71 -11.93 13.66
CA PRO A 103 -12.36 -11.86 12.25
C PRO A 103 -11.02 -11.15 12.02
N GLY A 104 -10.15 -11.78 11.24
CA GLY A 104 -8.80 -11.28 10.97
C GLY A 104 -7.74 -11.76 11.97
N SER A 105 -8.14 -12.43 13.06
CA SER A 105 -7.20 -13.13 13.93
C SER A 105 -6.81 -14.51 13.33
N PRO A 106 -5.54 -14.91 13.39
CA PRO A 106 -4.40 -14.16 13.93
C PRO A 106 -4.01 -12.96 13.06
N PHE A 107 -3.71 -11.83 13.70
CA PHE A 107 -3.21 -10.65 13.00
C PHE A 107 -1.69 -10.69 12.94
N SER A 108 -1.08 -10.64 11.76
CA SER A 108 0.38 -10.59 11.64
C SER A 108 0.88 -9.15 11.69
N VAL A 109 1.68 -8.80 12.69
CA VAL A 109 2.32 -7.49 12.86
C VAL A 109 3.81 -7.63 12.62
N LYS A 110 4.35 -6.82 11.70
CA LYS A 110 5.79 -6.73 11.48
C LYS A 110 6.41 -5.78 12.50
N VAL A 111 7.30 -6.29 13.34
CA VAL A 111 8.10 -5.52 14.30
C VAL A 111 9.51 -5.38 13.72
N GLY A 112 9.96 -4.14 13.49
CA GLY A 112 11.28 -3.84 12.94
C GLY A 112 12.05 -2.85 13.82
N LYS A 113 13.33 -2.64 13.49
CA LYS A 113 14.15 -1.60 14.11
C LYS A 113 13.67 -0.21 13.70
N ASP A 114 13.81 0.78 14.60
CA ASP A 114 13.55 2.19 14.29
C ASP A 114 14.53 2.77 13.28
N THR A 115 15.74 2.23 13.23
CA THR A 115 16.80 2.67 12.32
C THR A 115 16.87 1.74 11.13
N ALA A 116 16.87 2.33 9.94
CA ALA A 116 17.08 1.60 8.70
C ALA A 116 18.46 0.95 8.66
N ASP A 117 18.51 -0.33 8.28
CA ASP A 117 19.73 -1.13 8.18
C ASP A 117 19.78 -1.80 6.80
N PRO A 118 20.41 -1.18 5.79
CA PRO A 118 20.53 -1.74 4.45
C PRO A 118 21.24 -3.09 4.41
N ALA A 119 22.11 -3.38 5.38
CA ALA A 119 22.82 -4.66 5.46
C ALA A 119 21.90 -5.81 5.93
N ALA A 120 20.75 -5.49 6.53
CA ALA A 120 19.74 -6.45 6.92
C ALA A 120 18.70 -6.73 5.82
N VAL A 121 18.82 -6.07 4.65
CA VAL A 121 18.01 -6.35 3.46
C VAL A 121 18.68 -7.44 2.64
N HIS A 122 17.93 -8.48 2.30
CA HIS A 122 18.42 -9.60 1.49
C HIS A 122 17.55 -9.78 0.26
N ALA A 123 18.16 -10.12 -0.88
CA ALA A 123 17.43 -10.38 -2.11
C ALA A 123 17.76 -11.78 -2.63
N VAL A 124 16.73 -12.58 -2.93
CA VAL A 124 16.86 -13.98 -3.36
C VAL A 124 15.81 -14.35 -4.41
N GLY A 125 16.16 -15.20 -5.37
CA GLY A 125 15.22 -15.71 -6.37
C GLY A 125 15.87 -15.98 -7.73
N SER A 126 15.15 -16.65 -8.61
CA SER A 126 15.64 -17.00 -9.96
C SER A 126 15.85 -15.76 -10.84
N GLY A 127 15.16 -14.66 -10.57
CA GLY A 127 15.34 -13.36 -11.23
C GLY A 127 16.65 -12.63 -10.86
N LEU A 128 17.49 -13.18 -9.98
CA LEU A 128 18.84 -12.66 -9.70
C LEU A 128 19.95 -13.55 -10.26
N GLN A 129 19.61 -14.49 -11.15
CA GLN A 129 20.53 -15.42 -11.79
C GLN A 129 20.38 -15.35 -13.32
N ASP A 130 20.89 -16.35 -14.04
CA ASP A 130 20.68 -16.49 -15.49
C ASP A 130 19.18 -16.59 -15.83
N VAL A 131 18.74 -15.76 -16.77
CA VAL A 131 17.33 -15.68 -17.20
C VAL A 131 17.20 -15.86 -18.71
N LYS A 132 15.97 -15.98 -19.20
CA LYS A 132 15.67 -16.11 -20.63
C LYS A 132 14.85 -14.95 -21.15
N THR A 133 15.12 -14.52 -22.38
CA THR A 133 14.32 -13.49 -23.05
C THR A 133 12.85 -13.91 -23.15
N GLY A 134 11.94 -12.98 -22.92
CA GLY A 134 10.48 -13.18 -22.95
C GLY A 134 9.88 -13.93 -21.76
N VAL A 135 10.71 -14.49 -20.87
CA VAL A 135 10.23 -15.25 -19.72
C VAL A 135 10.07 -14.32 -18.53
N LYS A 136 8.86 -14.28 -17.96
CA LYS A 136 8.59 -13.56 -16.72
C LYS A 136 9.31 -14.26 -15.58
N THR A 137 10.16 -13.53 -14.86
CA THR A 137 10.95 -14.05 -13.73
C THR A 137 10.77 -13.16 -12.50
N ASP A 138 11.17 -13.65 -11.33
CA ASP A 138 10.99 -12.94 -10.08
C ASP A 138 12.05 -13.20 -9.02
N PHE A 139 12.15 -12.26 -8.09
CA PHE A 139 12.93 -12.38 -6.88
C PHE A 139 12.24 -11.67 -5.72
N ILE A 140 12.57 -12.05 -4.49
CA ILE A 140 12.02 -11.52 -3.25
C ILE A 140 13.11 -10.71 -2.56
N ILE A 141 12.73 -9.51 -2.10
CA ILE A 141 13.54 -8.63 -1.27
C ILE A 141 12.99 -8.68 0.15
N ASP A 142 13.70 -9.39 1.01
CA ASP A 142 13.42 -9.46 2.44
C ASP A 142 13.88 -8.17 3.12
N THR A 143 12.92 -7.44 3.69
CA THR A 143 13.13 -6.20 4.45
C THR A 143 12.74 -6.36 5.91
N CYS A 144 12.65 -7.60 6.42
CA CYS A 144 12.10 -7.89 7.74
C CYS A 144 12.92 -7.29 8.87
N ASN A 145 14.24 -7.34 8.75
CA ASN A 145 15.18 -6.88 9.77
C ASN A 145 15.77 -5.49 9.47
N ALA A 146 15.35 -4.88 8.35
CA ALA A 146 15.93 -3.65 7.84
C ALA A 146 15.35 -2.36 8.44
N GLY A 147 14.30 -2.45 9.25
CA GLY A 147 13.62 -1.27 9.81
C GLY A 147 12.71 -0.57 8.79
N VAL A 148 12.37 0.70 9.05
CA VAL A 148 11.55 1.53 8.14
C VAL A 148 12.46 2.35 7.23
N GLY A 149 12.10 2.42 5.95
CA GLY A 149 12.92 3.11 4.94
C GLY A 149 12.36 3.01 3.52
N THR A 150 13.12 3.50 2.56
CA THR A 150 12.75 3.55 1.15
C THR A 150 13.54 2.50 0.37
N LEU A 151 12.84 1.58 -0.28
CA LEU A 151 13.40 0.57 -1.18
C LEU A 151 13.34 1.10 -2.62
N ALA A 152 14.47 1.12 -3.31
CA ALA A 152 14.58 1.48 -4.72
C ALA A 152 15.19 0.30 -5.50
N VAL A 153 14.54 -0.09 -6.59
CA VAL A 153 14.99 -1.18 -7.47
C VAL A 153 15.13 -0.61 -8.88
N ASN A 154 16.33 -0.69 -9.45
CA ASN A 154 16.63 -0.31 -10.82
C ASN A 154 17.20 -1.49 -11.59
N ILE A 155 16.79 -1.64 -12.84
CA ILE A 155 17.31 -2.66 -13.76
C ILE A 155 17.84 -1.92 -14.98
N ASP A 156 19.16 -1.96 -15.14
CA ASP A 156 19.87 -1.37 -16.27
C ASP A 156 20.31 -2.48 -17.23
N GLY A 157 20.16 -2.28 -18.55
CA GLY A 157 20.58 -3.29 -19.50
C GLY A 157 20.36 -2.91 -20.97
N PRO A 158 20.44 -3.91 -21.87
CA PRO A 158 20.30 -3.71 -23.31
C PRO A 158 18.85 -3.38 -23.76
N SER A 159 17.87 -3.45 -22.87
CA SER A 159 16.50 -2.99 -23.12
C SER A 159 15.78 -2.60 -21.83
N LYS A 160 14.73 -1.79 -21.91
CA LYS A 160 13.76 -1.62 -20.84
C LYS A 160 13.12 -2.97 -20.54
N VAL A 161 12.86 -3.19 -19.27
CA VAL A 161 12.08 -4.33 -18.79
C VAL A 161 10.76 -3.82 -18.23
N SER A 162 9.68 -4.54 -18.53
CA SER A 162 8.44 -4.39 -17.77
C SER A 162 8.71 -4.93 -16.37
N MET A 163 8.49 -4.12 -15.34
CA MET A 163 8.74 -4.46 -13.94
C MET A 163 7.50 -4.19 -13.09
N ASP A 164 7.14 -5.15 -12.25
CA ASP A 164 6.08 -5.03 -11.25
C ASP A 164 6.61 -5.43 -9.86
N CYS A 165 6.22 -4.68 -8.84
CA CYS A 165 6.60 -4.95 -7.45
C CYS A 165 5.33 -5.16 -6.63
N THR A 166 5.28 -6.28 -5.93
CA THR A 166 4.15 -6.69 -5.10
C THR A 166 4.64 -7.04 -3.71
N GLU A 167 3.96 -6.54 -2.69
CA GLU A 167 4.24 -6.88 -1.30
C GLU A 167 3.82 -8.33 -1.00
N VAL A 168 4.67 -9.08 -0.29
CA VAL A 168 4.47 -10.48 0.13
C VAL A 168 4.88 -10.64 1.61
N GLU A 169 4.57 -11.79 2.22
CA GLU A 169 4.85 -12.04 3.65
C GLU A 169 6.34 -11.86 4.00
N GLU A 170 7.24 -12.31 3.12
CA GLU A 170 8.69 -12.21 3.30
C GLU A 170 9.25 -10.80 3.00
N GLY A 171 8.48 -9.89 2.37
CA GLY A 171 8.95 -8.57 1.96
C GLY A 171 8.33 -8.09 0.65
N TYR A 172 9.15 -7.89 -0.38
CA TYR A 172 8.70 -7.40 -1.69
C TYR A 172 9.11 -8.34 -2.81
N LYS A 173 8.14 -8.87 -3.54
CA LYS A 173 8.36 -9.67 -4.74
C LYS A 173 8.41 -8.77 -5.97
N VAL A 174 9.56 -8.74 -6.62
CA VAL A 174 9.79 -8.02 -7.87
C VAL A 174 9.72 -9.00 -9.02
N ARG A 175 8.90 -8.70 -10.02
CA ARG A 175 8.73 -9.45 -11.26
C ARG A 175 9.17 -8.61 -12.43
N TYR A 176 9.92 -9.18 -13.36
CA TYR A 176 10.28 -8.50 -14.60
C TYR A 176 10.40 -9.47 -15.78
N THR A 177 10.40 -8.91 -17.00
CA THR A 177 10.57 -9.68 -18.25
C THR A 177 11.64 -9.01 -19.12
N PRO A 178 12.82 -9.65 -19.32
CA PRO A 178 13.84 -9.14 -20.25
C PRO A 178 13.44 -9.45 -21.70
N LEU A 179 13.66 -8.51 -22.62
CA LEU A 179 13.29 -8.67 -24.05
C LEU A 179 14.50 -8.87 -24.97
N THR A 180 15.68 -8.45 -24.53
CA THR A 180 16.92 -8.52 -25.29
C THR A 180 17.93 -9.42 -24.56
N PRO A 181 18.68 -10.28 -25.27
CA PRO A 181 19.76 -11.04 -24.66
C PRO A 181 20.93 -10.12 -24.29
N GLY A 182 21.66 -10.46 -23.24
CA GLY A 182 22.80 -9.68 -22.76
C GLY A 182 22.82 -9.50 -21.25
N ASP A 183 23.76 -8.68 -20.80
CA ASP A 183 24.00 -8.44 -19.37
C ASP A 183 23.07 -7.34 -18.84
N TYR A 184 22.34 -7.64 -17.76
CA TYR A 184 21.56 -6.68 -17.00
C TYR A 184 22.15 -6.51 -15.60
N TYR A 185 21.99 -5.31 -15.04
CA TYR A 185 22.46 -4.93 -13.71
C TYR A 185 21.28 -4.51 -12.86
N ILE A 186 20.98 -5.28 -11.82
CA ILE A 186 19.90 -5.01 -10.88
C ILE A 186 20.48 -4.30 -9.66
N SER A 187 20.20 -3.01 -9.55
CA SER A 187 20.56 -2.19 -8.40
C SER A 187 19.41 -2.16 -7.40
N ILE A 188 19.65 -2.65 -6.19
CA ILE A 188 18.71 -2.62 -5.08
C ILE A 188 19.31 -1.74 -3.99
N LYS A 189 18.63 -0.64 -3.69
CA LYS A 189 19.02 0.32 -2.66
C LYS A 189 17.97 0.40 -1.58
N TYR A 190 18.42 0.50 -0.33
CA TYR A 190 17.58 0.78 0.82
C TYR A 190 18.08 2.07 1.47
N ASN A 191 17.21 3.07 1.61
CA ASN A 191 17.57 4.44 2.02
C ASN A 191 18.78 4.99 1.24
N ASN A 192 18.74 4.84 -0.08
CA ASN A 192 19.78 5.28 -1.01
C ASN A 192 21.14 4.55 -0.88
N HIS A 193 21.25 3.52 -0.04
CA HIS A 193 22.45 2.69 0.11
C HIS A 193 22.25 1.32 -0.56
N HIS A 194 23.25 0.81 -1.26
CA HIS A 194 23.18 -0.54 -1.83
C HIS A 194 23.07 -1.61 -0.74
N ILE A 195 22.22 -2.60 -0.98
CA ILE A 195 22.16 -3.80 -0.14
C ILE A 195 23.34 -4.72 -0.45
N VAL A 196 23.58 -5.72 0.39
CA VAL A 196 24.62 -6.73 0.14
C VAL A 196 24.34 -7.46 -1.18
N GLY A 197 25.36 -7.54 -2.03
CA GLY A 197 25.28 -8.18 -3.35
C GLY A 197 24.80 -7.25 -4.48
N SER A 198 24.30 -6.06 -4.17
CA SER A 198 23.93 -5.08 -5.20
C SER A 198 25.16 -4.29 -5.70
N PRO A 199 25.26 -4.00 -7.02
CA PRO A 199 24.37 -4.43 -8.10
C PRO A 199 24.55 -5.92 -8.45
N PHE A 200 23.44 -6.60 -8.71
CA PHE A 200 23.44 -7.99 -9.18
C PHE A 200 23.58 -8.00 -10.69
N LYS A 201 24.65 -8.64 -11.20
CA LYS A 201 24.82 -8.88 -12.62
C LYS A 201 24.10 -10.18 -13.01
N ILE A 202 23.21 -10.11 -13.98
CA ILE A 202 22.51 -11.28 -14.54
C ILE A 202 22.72 -11.35 -16.05
N HIS A 203 22.65 -12.55 -16.62
CA HIS A 203 22.76 -12.76 -18.04
C HIS A 203 21.45 -13.30 -18.63
N SER A 204 20.88 -12.57 -19.58
CA SER A 204 19.67 -12.96 -20.32
C SER A 204 20.07 -13.72 -21.59
N LYS A 205 19.63 -14.98 -21.70
CA LYS A 205 19.89 -15.86 -22.86
C LYS A 205 18.67 -15.95 -23.77
N GLY A 206 18.91 -16.11 -25.07
CA GLY A 206 17.86 -16.33 -26.07
C GLY A 206 17.95 -15.35 -27.23
N GLU A 207 16.89 -15.28 -28.02
CA GLU A 207 16.80 -14.35 -29.14
C GLU A 207 16.14 -13.05 -28.71
N TYR A 208 16.41 -11.97 -29.47
CA TYR A 208 15.73 -10.70 -29.28
C TYR A 208 14.24 -10.83 -29.64
N ILE A 209 13.36 -10.47 -28.69
CA ILE A 209 11.92 -10.55 -28.91
C ILE A 209 11.37 -9.18 -29.34
N LYS A 210 11.07 -9.07 -30.64
CA LYS A 210 10.35 -7.91 -31.21
C LYS A 210 8.90 -7.92 -30.76
N HIS A 211 8.54 -7.07 -29.80
CA HIS A 211 7.14 -6.73 -29.56
C HIS A 211 6.69 -5.63 -30.53
N ARG A 212 5.54 -5.84 -31.20
CA ARG A 212 4.93 -4.90 -32.16
C ARG A 212 4.61 -3.52 -31.57
N ASP A 213 4.61 -3.39 -30.24
CA ASP A 213 4.15 -2.19 -29.50
C ASP A 213 5.27 -1.43 -28.75
N LEU A 214 6.53 -1.85 -28.88
CA LEU A 214 7.68 -1.16 -28.26
C LEU A 214 8.80 -1.01 -29.31
N ALA A 215 8.59 -0.09 -30.24
CA ALA A 215 9.60 0.35 -31.18
C ALA A 215 10.43 1.47 -30.55
N ASP A 216 11.52 1.12 -29.86
CA ASP A 216 12.75 1.90 -29.90
C ASP A 216 13.87 1.08 -29.24
N ILE A 217 14.90 0.71 -30.01
CA ILE A 217 16.16 0.22 -29.46
C ILE A 217 17.23 1.21 -29.88
N GLY A 218 17.72 1.96 -28.90
CA GLY A 218 18.91 2.78 -29.01
C GLY A 218 19.40 3.17 -27.62
N GLY A 219 20.55 2.63 -27.21
CA GLY A 219 21.24 2.99 -25.96
C GLY A 219 20.92 2.10 -24.75
N GLN A 220 21.77 2.19 -23.71
CA GLN A 220 21.50 1.59 -22.40
C GLN A 220 20.16 2.09 -21.86
N GLU A 221 19.30 1.17 -21.40
CA GLU A 221 17.98 1.53 -20.88
C GLU A 221 17.84 1.15 -19.40
N SER A 222 17.07 1.96 -18.65
CA SER A 222 16.86 1.81 -17.21
C SER A 222 15.36 1.70 -16.87
N SER A 223 14.99 0.73 -16.03
CA SER A 223 13.65 0.56 -15.45
C SER A 223 13.72 0.68 -13.93
N SER A 224 12.88 1.51 -13.30
CA SER A 224 12.94 1.79 -11.85
C SER A 224 11.61 1.61 -11.12
N VAL A 225 11.65 1.14 -9.88
CA VAL A 225 10.52 1.13 -8.93
C VAL A 225 10.99 1.67 -7.58
N LEU A 226 10.18 2.53 -6.97
CA LEU A 226 10.38 3.10 -5.63
C LEU A 226 9.25 2.67 -4.71
N VAL A 227 9.58 2.16 -3.52
CA VAL A 227 8.62 1.69 -2.51
C VAL A 227 8.99 2.24 -1.15
N GLU A 228 8.05 2.88 -0.48
CA GLU A 228 8.18 3.25 0.93
C GLU A 228 7.81 2.05 1.81
N THR A 229 8.79 1.50 2.51
CA THR A 229 8.55 0.45 3.51
C THR A 229 8.01 1.10 4.77
N THR A 230 6.98 0.50 5.35
CA THR A 230 6.26 1.04 6.52
C THR A 230 6.10 -0.09 7.53
N LEU A 231 6.02 0.23 8.82
CA LEU A 231 5.60 -0.74 9.83
C LEU A 231 4.13 -1.08 9.52
N LYS A 232 3.87 -2.23 8.88
CA LYS A 232 2.54 -2.62 8.46
C LYS A 232 2.21 -4.07 8.79
N THR A 233 0.95 -4.24 9.19
CA THR A 233 0.27 -5.50 9.48
C THR A 233 -0.03 -6.24 8.17
N ILE A 234 0.58 -7.41 7.97
CA ILE A 234 0.34 -8.26 6.78
C ILE A 234 -0.86 -9.18 7.08
N LYS A 235 -1.79 -9.30 6.13
CA LYS A 235 -2.88 -10.29 6.20
C LYS A 235 -2.34 -11.66 5.79
N SER A 236 -2.37 -12.64 6.70
CA SER A 236 -2.10 -14.05 6.38
C SER A 236 -3.29 -14.72 5.69
N GLY A 237 -3.09 -15.34 4.52
CA GLY A 237 -4.01 -16.30 3.87
C GLY A 237 -3.87 -17.71 4.48
N ALA A 238 -4.74 -18.71 4.27
CA ALA A 238 -5.85 -18.89 3.36
C ALA A 238 -6.96 -19.72 4.04
N ALA A 239 -8.05 -19.07 4.41
CA ALA A 239 -9.38 -19.64 4.18
C ALA A 239 -9.86 -19.03 2.86
N LYS A 240 -10.74 -19.70 2.08
CA LYS A 240 -11.42 -19.10 0.91
C LYS A 240 -11.66 -17.63 1.21
N GLY A 241 -10.90 -16.75 0.53
CA GLY A 241 -10.67 -15.39 1.00
C GLY A 241 -12.00 -14.68 1.26
N PRO A 242 -12.05 -13.64 2.11
CA PRO A 242 -13.26 -12.83 2.16
C PRO A 242 -13.56 -12.45 0.71
N VAL A 243 -14.71 -12.89 0.21
CA VAL A 243 -15.37 -12.16 -0.86
C VAL A 243 -15.51 -10.78 -0.23
N LEU A 244 -14.59 -9.88 -0.59
CA LEU A 244 -14.79 -8.45 -0.39
C LEU A 244 -16.25 -8.26 -0.74
N PRO A 245 -17.11 -7.67 0.12
CA PRO A 245 -18.40 -7.22 -0.36
C PRO A 245 -18.05 -6.55 -1.68
N LYS A 246 -18.57 -7.07 -2.80
CA LYS A 246 -18.40 -6.41 -4.07
C LYS A 246 -19.16 -5.11 -3.87
N PHE A 247 -18.48 -4.12 -3.30
CA PHE A 247 -18.94 -2.77 -3.26
C PHE A 247 -19.11 -2.48 -4.73
N LYS A 248 -20.36 -2.28 -5.12
CA LYS A 248 -20.67 -1.83 -6.47
C LYS A 248 -19.76 -0.61 -6.65
N SER A 249 -18.75 -0.74 -7.48
CA SER A 249 -17.76 0.29 -7.75
C SER A 249 -17.64 0.31 -9.25
N ASP A 250 -18.08 1.40 -9.83
CA ASP A 250 -18.18 1.52 -11.27
C ASP A 250 -17.79 2.95 -11.66
N ALA A 251 -16.51 3.13 -11.97
CA ALA A 251 -15.96 4.44 -12.32
C ALA A 251 -16.67 5.05 -13.55
N SER A 252 -17.20 4.21 -14.45
CA SER A 252 -17.96 4.65 -15.62
C SER A 252 -19.27 5.39 -15.28
N LYS A 253 -19.77 5.23 -14.04
CA LYS A 253 -20.97 5.91 -13.53
C LYS A 253 -20.66 7.18 -12.74
N VAL A 254 -19.38 7.52 -12.57
CA VAL A 254 -19.00 8.78 -11.96
C VAL A 254 -19.18 9.91 -12.96
N VAL A 255 -19.84 10.98 -12.53
CA VAL A 255 -20.14 12.14 -13.36
C VAL A 255 -19.43 13.36 -12.81
N SER A 256 -18.56 13.98 -13.60
CA SER A 256 -17.89 15.23 -13.26
C SER A 256 -18.42 16.40 -14.09
N LYS A 257 -18.67 17.55 -13.47
CA LYS A 257 -19.19 18.76 -14.14
C LYS A 257 -18.59 20.02 -13.54
N GLY A 258 -18.36 21.04 -14.35
CA GLY A 258 -17.91 22.34 -13.89
C GLY A 258 -16.93 22.98 -14.86
N MET A 259 -16.89 24.32 -14.84
CA MET A 259 -16.00 25.08 -15.73
C MET A 259 -14.53 24.75 -15.49
N GLY A 260 -14.16 24.43 -14.24
CA GLY A 260 -12.80 24.02 -13.88
C GLY A 260 -12.32 22.71 -14.52
N LEU A 261 -13.14 21.97 -15.28
CA LEU A 261 -12.67 20.82 -16.07
C LEU A 261 -12.25 21.20 -17.50
N LYS A 262 -12.51 22.44 -17.92
CA LYS A 262 -12.24 22.91 -19.28
C LYS A 262 -11.39 24.18 -19.30
N LYS A 263 -11.68 25.11 -18.39
CA LYS A 263 -10.99 26.40 -18.33
C LYS A 263 -10.74 26.79 -16.88
N ALA A 264 -9.52 27.25 -16.60
CA ALA A 264 -9.15 27.83 -15.32
C ALA A 264 -8.68 29.29 -15.51
N TYR A 265 -8.75 30.04 -14.42
CA TYR A 265 -8.31 31.42 -14.35
C TYR A 265 -7.15 31.54 -13.35
N LEU A 266 -6.08 32.19 -13.80
CA LEU A 266 -4.88 32.44 -13.00
C LEU A 266 -5.21 33.21 -11.71
N GLY A 267 -4.63 32.76 -10.59
CA GLY A 267 -4.78 33.41 -9.30
C GLY A 267 -6.20 33.36 -8.72
N LYS A 268 -7.12 32.63 -9.36
CA LYS A 268 -8.50 32.44 -8.89
C LYS A 268 -8.73 30.98 -8.51
N GLN A 269 -9.64 30.78 -7.56
CA GLN A 269 -10.12 29.45 -7.21
C GLN A 269 -10.99 28.90 -8.34
N ASN A 270 -10.53 27.82 -8.96
CA ASN A 270 -11.24 27.11 -10.01
C ASN A 270 -11.91 25.89 -9.41
N GLN A 271 -13.12 25.57 -9.87
CA GLN A 271 -13.92 24.52 -9.23
C GLN A 271 -14.66 23.63 -10.23
N PHE A 272 -14.88 22.40 -9.81
CA PHE A 272 -15.80 21.46 -10.45
C PHE A 272 -16.37 20.50 -9.40
N THR A 273 -17.44 19.81 -9.75
CA THR A 273 -18.09 18.82 -8.91
C THR A 273 -17.93 17.43 -9.49
N VAL A 274 -17.91 16.43 -8.61
CA VAL A 274 -17.89 15.01 -8.95
C VAL A 274 -19.02 14.31 -8.19
N SER A 275 -19.85 13.58 -8.92
CA SER A 275 -20.94 12.77 -8.36
C SER A 275 -20.64 11.29 -8.60
N ALA A 276 -20.55 10.53 -7.53
CA ALA A 276 -20.37 9.08 -7.54
C ALA A 276 -21.58 8.36 -6.92
N GLN A 277 -22.77 8.94 -7.06
CA GLN A 277 -24.03 8.38 -6.53
C GLN A 277 -24.34 7.00 -7.12
N ASP A 278 -24.19 6.85 -8.43
CA ASP A 278 -24.50 5.60 -9.15
C ASP A 278 -23.30 4.67 -9.29
N ALA A 279 -22.11 5.17 -8.96
CA ALA A 279 -20.84 4.45 -8.99
C ALA A 279 -20.61 3.57 -7.76
N GLY A 280 -21.52 3.63 -6.78
CA GLY A 280 -21.46 2.94 -5.49
C GLY A 280 -20.32 3.44 -4.59
N THR A 281 -19.57 2.57 -3.90
CA THR A 281 -18.64 3.02 -2.84
C THR A 281 -17.18 2.75 -3.21
N ASN A 282 -16.39 3.81 -3.32
CA ASN A 282 -14.94 3.79 -3.53
C ASN A 282 -14.33 5.15 -3.13
N ILE A 283 -13.02 5.33 -3.37
CA ILE A 283 -12.27 6.54 -3.05
C ILE A 283 -12.17 7.43 -4.29
N LEU A 284 -12.46 8.73 -4.14
CA LEU A 284 -12.21 9.72 -5.19
C LEU A 284 -10.75 10.20 -5.09
N PHE A 285 -10.00 10.07 -6.19
CA PHE A 285 -8.67 10.66 -6.34
C PHE A 285 -8.73 11.78 -7.39
N VAL A 286 -8.15 12.94 -7.06
CA VAL A 286 -7.98 14.03 -8.01
C VAL A 286 -6.54 14.51 -7.97
N GLY A 287 -5.88 14.50 -9.12
CA GLY A 287 -4.56 15.10 -9.33
C GLY A 287 -4.64 16.25 -10.33
N LEU A 288 -3.80 17.26 -10.14
CA LEU A 288 -3.60 18.34 -11.10
C LEU A 288 -2.12 18.34 -11.49
N HIS A 289 -1.84 18.29 -12.78
CA HIS A 289 -0.49 18.36 -13.33
C HIS A 289 -0.39 19.62 -14.20
N GLY A 290 0.53 20.51 -13.87
CA GLY A 290 0.79 21.74 -14.61
C GLY A 290 2.10 21.70 -15.39
N PRO A 291 2.49 22.82 -16.02
CA PRO A 291 3.68 22.91 -16.88
C PRO A 291 5.01 22.67 -16.13
N LYS A 292 5.02 22.86 -14.81
CA LYS A 292 6.20 22.62 -13.94
C LYS A 292 6.12 21.31 -13.15
N GLY A 293 5.13 20.48 -13.43
CA GLY A 293 4.90 19.22 -12.72
C GLY A 293 3.60 19.19 -11.90
N PRO A 294 3.48 18.23 -10.96
CA PRO A 294 2.30 18.08 -10.11
C PRO A 294 2.01 19.34 -9.29
N CYS A 295 0.74 19.74 -9.23
CA CYS A 295 0.29 20.85 -8.41
C CYS A 295 -0.22 20.34 -7.06
N GLU A 296 0.22 20.98 -5.97
CA GLU A 296 -0.13 20.57 -4.60
C GLU A 296 -1.48 21.14 -4.12
N GLU A 297 -1.97 22.22 -4.75
CA GLU A 297 -3.11 22.99 -4.25
C GLU A 297 -4.45 22.52 -4.85
N VAL A 298 -4.83 21.27 -4.58
CA VAL A 298 -6.16 20.70 -4.91
C VAL A 298 -6.90 20.31 -3.62
N TYR A 299 -8.04 20.96 -3.38
CA TYR A 299 -8.88 20.75 -2.21
C TYR A 299 -10.16 20.01 -2.60
N ILE A 300 -10.37 18.83 -2.02
CA ILE A 300 -11.57 18.01 -2.24
C ILE A 300 -12.43 18.06 -0.98
N LYS A 301 -13.69 18.49 -1.12
CA LYS A 301 -14.68 18.51 -0.04
C LYS A 301 -15.81 17.54 -0.33
N HIS A 302 -15.96 16.51 0.50
CA HIS A 302 -17.11 15.61 0.44
C HIS A 302 -18.36 16.31 1.02
N GLN A 303 -19.43 16.37 0.23
CA GLN A 303 -20.69 17.03 0.57
C GLN A 303 -21.77 16.05 1.05
N GLY A 304 -21.43 14.77 1.20
CA GLY A 304 -22.38 13.70 1.51
C GLY A 304 -23.03 13.12 0.24
N ARG A 305 -23.66 11.95 0.38
CA ARG A 305 -24.29 11.22 -0.74
C ARG A 305 -23.37 11.05 -1.95
N ASN A 306 -22.08 10.77 -1.71
CA ASN A 306 -21.04 10.61 -2.73
C ASN A 306 -20.94 11.80 -3.71
N GLN A 307 -21.26 13.01 -3.25
CA GLN A 307 -20.96 14.24 -3.96
C GLN A 307 -19.71 14.91 -3.41
N TYR A 308 -18.89 15.42 -4.31
CA TYR A 308 -17.62 16.05 -4.01
C TYR A 308 -17.52 17.38 -4.75
N ASN A 309 -17.03 18.39 -4.03
CA ASN A 309 -16.65 19.67 -4.62
C ASN A 309 -15.12 19.75 -4.62
N VAL A 310 -14.55 19.96 -5.80
CA VAL A 310 -13.11 20.05 -6.02
C VAL A 310 -12.77 21.49 -6.34
N ASN A 311 -11.79 22.03 -5.62
CA ASN A 311 -11.28 23.38 -5.79
C ASN A 311 -9.78 23.32 -6.02
N TYR A 312 -9.27 24.11 -6.96
CA TYR A 312 -7.84 24.17 -7.22
C TYR A 312 -7.42 25.57 -7.66
N LEU A 313 -6.17 25.92 -7.38
CA LEU A 313 -5.58 27.20 -7.76
C LEU A 313 -4.57 26.98 -8.88
N VAL A 314 -4.60 27.85 -9.89
CA VAL A 314 -3.58 27.86 -10.94
C VAL A 314 -2.76 29.14 -10.84
N ARG A 315 -1.44 29.00 -10.74
CA ARG A 315 -0.52 30.11 -10.49
C ARG A 315 0.20 30.60 -11.75
N GLU A 316 0.29 29.78 -12.79
CA GLU A 316 1.08 30.07 -13.99
C GLU A 316 0.35 29.62 -15.25
N ARG A 317 0.65 30.26 -16.40
CA ARG A 317 0.08 29.86 -17.70
C ARG A 317 0.78 28.60 -18.21
N GLY A 318 0.03 27.75 -18.91
CA GLY A 318 0.57 26.56 -19.57
C GLY A 318 -0.47 25.47 -19.73
N ASP A 319 -0.02 24.31 -20.17
CA ASP A 319 -0.88 23.12 -20.27
C ASP A 319 -1.12 22.51 -18.90
N TYR A 320 -2.40 22.34 -18.53
CA TYR A 320 -2.81 21.66 -17.31
C TYR A 320 -3.63 20.42 -17.62
N LEU A 321 -3.38 19.36 -16.85
CA LEU A 321 -4.11 18.11 -16.87
C LEU A 321 -4.72 17.83 -15.50
N ILE A 322 -6.04 17.68 -15.46
CA ILE A 322 -6.75 17.19 -14.28
C ILE A 322 -7.00 15.70 -14.46
N ILE A 323 -6.51 14.91 -13.51
CA ILE A 323 -6.72 13.47 -13.44
C ILE A 323 -7.77 13.22 -12.36
N VAL A 324 -8.87 12.56 -12.72
CA VAL A 324 -9.93 12.17 -11.77
C VAL A 324 -10.15 10.67 -11.85
N LYS A 325 -10.03 9.99 -10.71
CA LYS A 325 -10.18 8.53 -10.60
C LYS A 325 -11.14 8.15 -9.48
N TRP A 326 -11.80 7.01 -9.65
CA TRP A 326 -12.67 6.39 -8.66
C TRP A 326 -12.15 5.00 -8.34
N GLY A 327 -11.47 4.86 -7.20
CA GLY A 327 -10.52 3.77 -6.97
C GLY A 327 -9.31 3.95 -7.88
N ASP A 328 -8.93 2.88 -8.58
CA ASP A 328 -7.77 2.86 -9.48
C ASP A 328 -8.12 3.28 -10.93
N ASP A 329 -9.42 3.33 -11.26
CA ASP A 329 -9.94 3.55 -12.61
C ASP A 329 -10.21 5.03 -12.90
N HIS A 330 -9.98 5.44 -14.15
CA HIS A 330 -10.36 6.77 -14.63
C HIS A 330 -11.88 6.90 -14.76
N ILE A 331 -12.40 8.07 -14.37
CA ILE A 331 -13.80 8.42 -14.64
C ILE A 331 -13.96 8.85 -16.12
N PRO A 332 -15.18 8.82 -16.68
CA PRO A 332 -15.44 9.33 -18.03
C PRO A 332 -14.92 10.76 -18.23
N GLY A 333 -14.09 10.94 -19.26
CA GLY A 333 -13.49 12.23 -19.61
C GLY A 333 -12.16 12.54 -18.92
N SER A 334 -11.75 11.77 -17.91
CA SER A 334 -10.40 11.88 -17.35
C SER A 334 -9.38 11.18 -18.25
N PRO A 335 -8.16 11.72 -18.42
CA PRO A 335 -7.70 13.03 -17.95
C PRO A 335 -8.31 14.20 -18.73
N PHE A 336 -8.59 15.30 -18.03
CA PHE A 336 -9.14 16.52 -18.61
C PHE A 336 -8.02 17.51 -18.91
N LYS A 337 -7.91 17.96 -20.15
CA LYS A 337 -7.07 19.11 -20.49
C LYS A 337 -7.80 20.40 -20.12
N VAL A 338 -7.10 21.30 -19.44
CA VAL A 338 -7.66 22.59 -18.98
C VAL A 338 -6.89 23.74 -19.61
N ASP A 339 -7.64 24.65 -20.23
CA ASP A 339 -7.11 25.90 -20.77
C ASP A 339 -6.93 26.92 -19.64
N VAL A 340 -5.70 27.41 -19.46
CA VAL A 340 -5.32 28.37 -18.41
C VAL A 340 -4.71 29.64 -19.00
#